data_AF-A0A6N9CDN2-F1
#
_entry.id   AF-A0A6N9CDN2-F1
#
_cell.length_a   1.000
_cell.length_b   1.000
_cell.length_c   1.000
_cell.angle_alpha   90.00
_cell.angle_beta   90.00
_cell.angle_gamma   90.00
#
_symmetry.space_group_name_H-M   'P 1'
#
loop_
_entity.id
_entity.type
_entity.pdbx_description
1 polymer ?
#
loop_
_entity_poly.entity_id
_entity_poly.type
_entity_poly.pdbx_seq_one_letter_code
_entity_poly.pdbx_strand_id
1 'polypeptide(L)'
;MKLAYLFLFFCCLCFFFCLSFSSHAQNFNADNLLGFAQSLFREGDYLNAVHEYQRYLFLYPGTAQADFVQLHIAAAYQNMGRLDAAIKAYQLLIQNYPQSPFVERARSNIAQCQLLGGDQATSITSLRQFLSDYPESELAPRAQFIIATIYMDKKDWTAAAREWQQVQTKYSQTPFAGISNQLIRMVRHAESLPRRSPSTASLLSTFLPGLGQIYSGRYSSGVYSLLIVSAIAAGATYYIDQERYEVAIPVGIIGLFFYLSSIYDSWRYAKAFNHQHEDQLRTRLRKRISESDLFSASDPPPIDRTLVFFATRF
;
A
#
# COMPACT_ATOMS: atom_id res chain seq x y z
N MET A 1 0.14 -82.25 14.31
CA MET A 1 -0.64 -81.39 15.23
C MET A 1 0.11 -80.14 15.69
N LYS A 2 1.34 -80.20 16.22
CA LYS A 2 2.04 -79.02 16.79
C LYS A 2 2.24 -77.83 15.82
N LEU A 3 2.45 -78.07 14.53
CA LEU A 3 2.66 -77.01 13.53
C LEU A 3 1.39 -76.18 13.25
N ALA A 4 0.21 -76.79 13.33
CA ALA A 4 -1.07 -76.11 13.10
C ALA A 4 -1.41 -75.13 14.24
N TYR A 5 -1.10 -75.50 15.49
CA TYR A 5 -1.29 -74.63 16.65
C TYR A 5 -0.33 -73.44 16.64
N LEU A 6 0.91 -73.62 16.15
CA LEU A 6 1.87 -72.54 16.01
C LEU A 6 1.42 -71.52 14.96
N PHE A 7 0.87 -71.99 13.83
CA PHE A 7 0.33 -71.13 12.78
C PHE A 7 -0.90 -70.35 13.25
N LEU A 8 -1.85 -71.03 13.91
CA LEU A 8 -3.03 -70.39 14.50
C LEU A 8 -2.66 -69.35 15.57
N PHE A 9 -1.65 -69.64 16.39
CA PHE A 9 -1.14 -68.68 17.38
C PHE A 9 -0.55 -67.44 16.71
N PHE A 10 0.23 -67.60 15.64
CA PHE A 10 0.80 -66.46 14.90
C PHE A 10 -0.27 -65.63 14.19
N CYS A 11 -1.29 -66.27 13.61
CA CYS A 11 -2.44 -65.58 13.02
C CYS A 11 -3.24 -64.79 14.07
N CYS A 12 -3.47 -65.37 15.25
CA CYS A 12 -4.13 -64.66 16.36
C CYS A 12 -3.29 -63.49 16.87
N LEU A 13 -1.97 -63.62 16.92
CA LEU A 13 -1.06 -62.55 17.36
C LEU A 13 -1.02 -61.40 16.35
N CYS A 14 -1.02 -61.71 15.04
CA CYS A 14 -1.19 -60.71 13.98
C CYS A 14 -2.57 -60.04 14.02
N PHE A 15 -3.64 -60.79 14.33
CA PHE A 15 -4.98 -60.23 14.46
C PHE A 15 -5.11 -59.30 15.68
N PHE A 16 -4.54 -59.70 16.83
CA PHE A 16 -4.49 -58.86 18.03
C PHE A 16 -3.59 -57.63 17.84
N PHE A 17 -2.49 -57.76 17.09
CA PHE A 17 -1.62 -56.64 16.72
C PHE A 17 -2.34 -55.67 15.77
N CYS A 18 -3.11 -56.17 14.79
CA CYS A 18 -3.98 -55.34 13.94
C CYS A 18 -5.07 -54.61 14.73
N LEU A 19 -5.73 -55.27 15.70
CA LEU A 19 -6.72 -54.67 16.59
C LEU A 19 -6.12 -53.60 17.53
N SER A 20 -4.85 -53.77 17.93
CA SER A 20 -4.12 -52.79 18.76
C SER A 20 -3.56 -51.61 17.96
N PHE A 21 -3.38 -51.77 16.64
CA PHE A 21 -3.00 -50.68 15.74
C PHE A 21 -4.20 -49.81 15.34
N SER A 22 -5.40 -50.40 15.32
CA SER A 22 -6.64 -49.66 15.03
C SER A 22 -7.08 -48.76 16.19
N SER A 23 -6.57 -48.99 17.41
CA SER A 23 -6.75 -48.08 18.56
C SER A 23 -5.73 -46.93 18.62
N HIS A 24 -4.69 -46.96 17.78
CA HIS A 24 -3.72 -45.86 17.56
C HIS A 24 -3.95 -45.10 16.25
N ALA A 25 -5.04 -45.36 15.54
CA ALA A 25 -5.56 -44.42 14.56
C ALA A 25 -5.95 -43.15 15.34
N GLN A 26 -5.00 -42.21 15.47
CA GLN A 26 -5.23 -40.87 15.98
C GLN A 26 -6.59 -40.40 15.46
N ASN A 27 -7.47 -39.98 16.38
CA ASN A 27 -8.81 -39.47 16.09
C ASN A 27 -8.78 -38.49 14.90
N PHE A 28 -8.94 -39.00 13.67
CA PHE A 28 -9.21 -38.24 12.46
C PHE A 28 -10.68 -37.80 12.55
N ASN A 29 -10.96 -36.93 13.51
CA ASN A 29 -12.21 -36.20 13.55
C ASN A 29 -11.98 -34.84 12.89
N ALA A 30 -12.99 -34.32 12.20
CA ALA A 30 -12.96 -33.06 11.47
C ALA A 30 -12.38 -31.92 12.33
N ASP A 31 -12.77 -31.85 13.60
CA ASP A 31 -12.33 -30.81 14.55
C ASP A 31 -10.82 -30.82 14.79
N ASN A 32 -10.21 -32.00 14.95
CA ASN A 32 -8.76 -32.11 15.16
C ASN A 32 -7.98 -31.65 13.94
N LEU A 33 -8.45 -32.02 12.74
CA LEU A 33 -7.82 -31.61 11.48
C LEU A 33 -7.93 -30.09 11.27
N LEU A 34 -9.11 -29.52 11.55
CA LEU A 34 -9.33 -28.08 11.44
C LEU A 34 -8.47 -27.32 12.45
N GLY A 35 -8.41 -27.79 13.70
CA GLY A 35 -7.57 -27.19 14.75
C GLY A 35 -6.09 -27.22 14.40
N PHE A 36 -5.60 -28.29 13.77
CA PHE A 36 -4.23 -28.38 13.29
C PHE A 36 -3.94 -27.36 12.18
N ALA A 37 -4.82 -27.26 11.16
CA ALA A 37 -4.68 -26.27 10.09
C ALA A 37 -4.68 -24.82 10.63
N GLN A 38 -5.52 -24.54 11.62
CA GLN A 38 -5.54 -23.25 12.32
C GLN A 38 -4.27 -22.98 13.14
N SER A 39 -3.63 -24.00 13.71
CA SER A 39 -2.34 -23.82 14.40
C SER A 39 -1.26 -23.38 13.42
N LEU A 40 -1.11 -24.12 12.31
CA LEU A 40 -0.16 -23.80 11.24
C LEU A 40 -0.35 -22.39 10.71
N PHE A 41 -1.61 -22.00 10.49
CA PHE A 41 -1.94 -20.66 10.03
C PHE A 41 -1.57 -19.56 11.04
N ARG A 42 -1.77 -19.78 12.34
CA ARG A 42 -1.37 -18.85 13.41
C ARG A 42 0.15 -18.77 13.57
N GLU A 43 0.85 -19.87 13.31
CA GLU A 43 2.31 -19.95 13.31
C GLU A 43 2.94 -19.29 12.06
N GLY A 44 2.12 -18.89 11.07
CA GLY A 44 2.57 -18.29 9.82
C GLY A 44 3.02 -19.30 8.77
N ASP A 45 2.85 -20.61 9.04
CA ASP A 45 3.08 -21.68 8.06
C ASP A 45 1.87 -21.80 7.12
N TYR A 46 1.68 -20.75 6.32
CA TYR A 46 0.52 -20.61 5.45
C TYR A 46 0.47 -21.68 4.35
N LEU A 47 1.62 -22.16 3.87
CA LEU A 47 1.65 -23.19 2.84
C LEU A 47 1.09 -24.51 3.38
N ASN A 48 1.59 -24.98 4.52
CA ASN A 48 1.09 -26.20 5.13
C ASN A 48 -0.36 -26.03 5.63
N ALA A 49 -0.72 -24.84 6.15
CA ALA A 49 -2.10 -24.54 6.51
C ALA A 49 -3.06 -24.70 5.30
N VAL A 50 -2.69 -24.20 4.11
CA VAL A 50 -3.50 -24.40 2.90
C VAL A 50 -3.65 -25.88 2.57
N HIS A 51 -2.58 -26.67 2.62
CA HIS A 51 -2.65 -28.11 2.37
C HIS A 51 -3.61 -28.82 3.32
N GLU A 52 -3.57 -28.48 4.61
CA GLU A 52 -4.43 -29.06 5.64
C GLU A 52 -5.89 -28.61 5.52
N TYR A 53 -6.13 -27.35 5.19
CA TYR A 53 -7.47 -26.85 4.89
C TYR A 53 -8.07 -27.50 3.64
N GLN A 54 -7.28 -27.68 2.59
CA GLN A 54 -7.71 -28.40 1.38
C GLN A 54 -8.03 -29.86 1.69
N ARG A 55 -7.20 -30.52 2.52
CA ARG A 55 -7.45 -31.87 3.00
C ARG A 55 -8.76 -31.95 3.80
N TYR A 56 -9.03 -30.95 4.64
CA TYR A 56 -10.30 -30.86 5.38
C TYR A 56 -11.51 -30.79 4.44
N LEU A 57 -11.49 -29.88 3.45
CA LEU A 57 -12.60 -29.75 2.49
C LEU A 57 -12.80 -31.00 1.63
N PHE A 58 -11.73 -31.75 1.36
CA PHE A 58 -11.79 -33.00 0.63
C PHE A 58 -12.41 -34.14 1.45
N LEU A 59 -11.99 -34.30 2.71
CA LEU A 59 -12.45 -35.37 3.59
C LEU A 59 -13.84 -35.10 4.18
N TYR A 60 -14.18 -33.83 4.39
CA TYR A 60 -15.42 -33.40 5.02
C TYR A 60 -16.14 -32.36 4.14
N PRO A 61 -16.64 -32.74 2.95
CA PRO A 61 -17.31 -31.81 2.05
C PRO A 61 -18.66 -31.35 2.65
N GLY A 62 -18.97 -30.06 2.49
CA GLY A 62 -20.28 -29.50 2.86
C GLY A 62 -20.51 -29.34 4.37
N THR A 63 -19.46 -29.37 5.20
CA THR A 63 -19.60 -29.07 6.63
C THR A 63 -19.99 -27.62 6.88
N ALA A 64 -20.53 -27.35 8.07
CA ALA A 64 -20.87 -25.98 8.50
C ALA A 64 -19.63 -25.06 8.56
N GLN A 65 -18.42 -25.61 8.60
CA GLN A 65 -17.16 -24.88 8.63
C GLN A 65 -16.54 -24.71 7.22
N ALA A 66 -17.16 -25.23 6.16
CA ALA A 66 -16.54 -25.26 4.85
C ALA A 66 -16.30 -23.85 4.27
N ASP A 67 -17.18 -22.89 4.57
CA ASP A 67 -17.02 -21.48 4.20
C ASP A 67 -15.90 -20.78 5.00
N PHE A 68 -15.83 -21.04 6.31
CA PHE A 68 -14.73 -20.60 7.19
C PHE A 68 -13.39 -21.11 6.68
N VAL A 69 -13.32 -22.40 6.32
CA VAL A 69 -12.09 -23.02 5.80
C VAL A 69 -11.70 -22.41 4.45
N GLN A 70 -12.66 -22.20 3.56
CA GLN A 70 -12.41 -21.54 2.27
C GLN A 70 -11.89 -20.10 2.45
N LEU A 71 -12.40 -19.35 3.44
CA LEU A 71 -11.89 -18.03 3.78
C LEU A 71 -10.42 -18.08 4.22
N HIS A 72 -10.06 -19.06 5.04
CA HIS A 72 -8.70 -19.20 5.57
C HIS A 72 -7.70 -19.66 4.52
N ILE A 73 -8.11 -20.50 3.55
CA ILE A 73 -7.29 -20.79 2.37
C ILE A 73 -6.95 -19.51 1.63
N ALA A 74 -7.95 -18.66 1.36
CA ALA A 74 -7.73 -17.40 0.66
C ALA A 74 -6.84 -16.44 1.46
N ALA A 75 -7.06 -16.33 2.78
CA ALA A 75 -6.23 -15.52 3.66
C ALA A 75 -4.79 -16.03 3.72
N ALA A 76 -4.56 -17.34 3.70
CA ALA A 76 -3.23 -17.93 3.69
C ALA A 76 -2.49 -17.58 2.40
N TYR A 77 -3.15 -17.69 1.24
CA TYR A 77 -2.58 -17.22 -0.03
C TYR A 77 -2.26 -15.72 -0.01
N GLN A 78 -3.13 -14.91 0.58
CA GLN A 78 -2.90 -13.47 0.71
C GLN A 78 -1.67 -13.17 1.57
N ASN A 79 -1.52 -13.84 2.71
CA ASN A 79 -0.36 -13.65 3.59
C ASN A 79 0.95 -14.19 2.98
N MET A 80 0.87 -15.18 2.09
CA MET A 80 2.01 -15.61 1.27
C MET A 80 2.37 -14.63 0.13
N GLY A 81 1.62 -13.54 -0.05
CA GLY A 81 1.77 -12.63 -1.19
C GLY A 81 1.33 -13.23 -2.54
N ARG A 82 0.67 -14.39 -2.54
CA ARG A 82 0.13 -15.04 -3.73
C ARG A 82 -1.24 -14.47 -4.06
N LEU A 83 -1.27 -13.20 -4.45
CA LEU A 83 -2.49 -12.39 -4.55
C LEU A 83 -3.50 -12.94 -5.55
N ASP A 84 -3.06 -13.45 -6.71
CA ASP A 84 -3.97 -14.06 -7.69
C ASP A 84 -4.65 -15.34 -7.15
N ALA A 85 -3.89 -16.16 -6.41
CA ALA A 85 -4.43 -17.35 -5.77
C ALA A 85 -5.40 -16.98 -4.65
N ALA A 86 -5.09 -15.94 -3.88
CA ALA A 86 -5.98 -15.40 -2.84
C ALA A 86 -7.30 -14.91 -3.43
N ILE A 87 -7.26 -14.10 -4.50
CA ILE A 87 -8.45 -13.59 -5.19
C ILE A 87 -9.31 -14.74 -5.69
N LYS A 88 -8.71 -15.75 -6.36
CA LYS A 88 -9.44 -16.94 -6.83
C LYS A 88 -10.09 -17.70 -5.67
N ALA A 89 -9.38 -17.88 -4.55
CA ALA A 89 -9.91 -18.57 -3.38
C ALA A 89 -11.04 -17.79 -2.68
N TYR A 90 -10.97 -16.45 -2.62
CA TYR A 90 -12.07 -15.61 -2.15
C TYR A 90 -13.28 -15.65 -3.10
N GLN A 91 -13.05 -15.66 -4.41
CA GLN A 91 -14.12 -15.81 -5.41
C GLN A 91 -14.83 -17.16 -5.27
N LEU A 92 -14.10 -18.24 -5.01
CA LEU A 92 -14.68 -19.55 -4.72
C LEU A 92 -15.56 -19.54 -3.47
N LEU A 93 -15.19 -18.79 -2.42
CA LEU A 93 -16.06 -18.62 -1.25
C LEU A 93 -17.39 -17.98 -1.65
N ILE A 94 -17.32 -16.86 -2.38
CA ILE A 94 -18.51 -16.10 -2.80
C ILE A 94 -19.41 -16.96 -3.71
N GLN A 95 -18.81 -17.76 -4.60
CA GLN A 95 -19.52 -18.62 -5.53
C GLN A 95 -20.18 -19.82 -4.85
N ASN A 96 -19.45 -20.51 -3.98
CA ASN A 96 -19.90 -21.77 -3.39
C ASN A 96 -20.75 -21.55 -2.12
N TYR A 97 -20.53 -20.44 -1.42
CA TYR A 97 -21.21 -20.10 -0.17
C TYR A 97 -21.77 -18.67 -0.19
N PRO A 98 -22.69 -18.33 -1.12
CA PRO A 98 -23.17 -16.96 -1.31
C PRO A 98 -23.96 -16.38 -0.13
N GLN A 99 -24.42 -17.22 0.81
CA GLN A 99 -25.11 -16.82 2.04
C GLN A 99 -24.19 -16.81 3.27
N SER A 100 -22.90 -17.09 3.09
CA SER A 100 -21.94 -17.11 4.20
C SER A 100 -21.77 -15.72 4.80
N PRO A 101 -21.64 -15.60 6.14
CA PRO A 101 -21.29 -14.33 6.79
C PRO A 101 -19.90 -13.81 6.38
N PHE A 102 -19.09 -14.63 5.70
CA PHE A 102 -17.77 -14.26 5.22
C PHE A 102 -17.74 -13.64 3.82
N VAL A 103 -18.88 -13.56 3.11
CA VAL A 103 -18.95 -13.00 1.74
C VAL A 103 -18.49 -11.54 1.71
N GLU A 104 -18.96 -10.70 2.64
CA GLU A 104 -18.56 -9.29 2.73
C GLU A 104 -17.05 -9.15 2.93
N ARG A 105 -16.50 -9.94 3.85
CA ARG A 105 -15.07 -9.98 4.13
C ARG A 105 -14.27 -10.44 2.91
N ALA A 106 -14.72 -11.47 2.21
CA ALA A 106 -14.08 -11.95 0.99
C ALA A 106 -14.04 -10.88 -0.10
N ARG A 107 -15.13 -10.14 -0.33
CA ARG A 107 -15.16 -9.03 -1.30
C ARG A 107 -14.21 -7.89 -0.92
N SER A 108 -14.20 -7.50 0.35
CA SER A 108 -13.28 -6.49 0.87
C SER A 108 -11.81 -6.92 0.71
N ASN A 109 -11.51 -8.19 1.02
CA ASN A 109 -10.16 -8.75 0.89
C ASN A 109 -9.70 -8.92 -0.56
N ILE A 110 -10.60 -9.20 -1.51
CA ILE A 110 -10.28 -9.17 -2.96
C ILE A 110 -9.79 -7.79 -3.36
N ALA A 111 -10.53 -6.74 -2.97
CA ALA A 111 -10.14 -5.37 -3.28
C ALA A 111 -8.81 -4.98 -2.63
N GLN A 112 -8.54 -5.50 -1.43
CA GLN A 112 -7.24 -5.36 -0.79
C GLN A 112 -6.13 -6.11 -1.54
N CYS A 113 -6.36 -7.33 -2.00
CA CYS A 113 -5.39 -8.08 -2.81
C CYS A 113 -5.05 -7.33 -4.10
N GLN A 114 -6.04 -6.73 -4.76
CA GLN A 114 -5.80 -5.88 -5.94
C GLN A 114 -4.91 -4.67 -5.61
N LEU A 115 -5.15 -4.01 -4.47
CA LEU A 115 -4.32 -2.91 -4.01
C LEU A 115 -2.88 -3.35 -3.72
N LEU A 116 -2.71 -4.49 -3.03
CA LEU A 116 -1.41 -5.08 -2.73
C LEU A 116 -0.64 -5.45 -4.00
N GLY A 117 -1.36 -5.83 -5.07
CA GLY A 117 -0.80 -6.13 -6.38
C GLY A 117 -0.47 -4.89 -7.22
N GLY A 118 -0.72 -3.69 -6.70
CA GLY A 118 -0.48 -2.43 -7.41
C GLY A 118 -1.65 -1.97 -8.31
N ASP A 119 -2.71 -2.77 -8.45
CA ASP A 119 -3.89 -2.40 -9.24
C ASP A 119 -4.85 -1.53 -8.43
N GLN A 120 -4.43 -0.29 -8.21
CA GLN A 120 -5.20 0.71 -7.48
C GLN A 120 -6.53 1.04 -8.15
N ALA A 121 -6.60 0.99 -9.49
CA ALA A 121 -7.81 1.35 -10.23
C ALA A 121 -8.91 0.30 -10.01
N THR A 122 -8.58 -0.99 -10.19
CA THR A 122 -9.51 -2.08 -9.94
C THR A 122 -9.88 -2.16 -8.46
N SER A 123 -8.92 -1.94 -7.55
CA SER A 123 -9.20 -1.87 -6.11
C SER A 123 -10.24 -0.81 -5.77
N ILE A 124 -10.11 0.43 -6.28
CA ILE A 124 -11.12 1.47 -6.06
C ILE A 124 -12.48 1.02 -6.58
N THR A 125 -12.56 0.45 -7.79
CA THR A 125 -13.81 -0.05 -8.36
C THR A 125 -14.45 -1.12 -7.47
N SER A 126 -13.69 -2.12 -7.03
CA SER A 126 -14.17 -3.18 -6.14
C SER A 126 -14.59 -2.65 -4.76
N LEU A 127 -13.86 -1.69 -4.18
CA LEU A 127 -14.25 -1.04 -2.92
C LEU A 127 -15.52 -0.22 -3.07
N ARG A 128 -15.69 0.51 -4.18
CA ARG A 128 -16.92 1.27 -4.46
C ARG A 128 -18.12 0.36 -4.63
N GLN A 129 -17.95 -0.75 -5.34
CA GLN A 129 -18.98 -1.77 -5.45
C GLN A 129 -19.32 -2.35 -4.07
N PHE A 130 -18.32 -2.70 -3.26
CA PHE A 130 -18.53 -3.17 -1.89
C PHE A 130 -19.33 -2.17 -1.03
N LEU A 131 -19.01 -0.88 -1.11
CA LEU A 131 -19.73 0.18 -0.38
C LEU A 131 -21.15 0.41 -0.89
N SER A 132 -21.43 0.10 -2.16
CA SER A 132 -22.77 0.15 -2.74
C SER A 132 -23.61 -1.04 -2.30
N ASP A 133 -23.00 -2.23 -2.31
CA ASP A 133 -23.68 -3.49 -2.01
C ASP A 133 -23.89 -3.68 -0.49
N TYR A 134 -22.93 -3.20 0.33
CA TYR A 134 -22.89 -3.41 1.78
C TYR A 134 -22.59 -2.10 2.56
N PRO A 135 -23.44 -1.05 2.43
CA PRO A 135 -23.18 0.24 3.06
C PRO A 135 -23.13 0.19 4.60
N GLU A 136 -23.86 -0.73 5.22
CA GLU A 136 -23.97 -0.92 6.68
C GLU A 136 -22.95 -1.93 7.25
N SER A 137 -22.09 -2.51 6.39
CA SER A 137 -21.08 -3.47 6.83
C SER A 137 -20.12 -2.83 7.84
N GLU A 138 -19.69 -3.60 8.85
CA GLU A 138 -18.63 -3.19 9.77
C GLU A 138 -17.30 -2.89 9.03
N LEU A 139 -17.14 -3.42 7.81
CA LEU A 139 -15.96 -3.18 6.96
C LEU A 139 -16.10 -1.95 6.05
N ALA A 140 -17.30 -1.39 5.91
CA ALA A 140 -17.56 -0.25 5.03
C ALA A 140 -16.75 1.01 5.40
N PRO A 141 -16.61 1.40 6.69
CA PRO A 141 -15.74 2.52 7.08
C PRO A 141 -14.28 2.31 6.64
N ARG A 142 -13.77 1.09 6.81
CA ARG A 142 -12.41 0.72 6.39
C ARG A 142 -12.26 0.80 4.87
N ALA A 143 -13.22 0.26 4.11
CA ALA A 143 -13.19 0.29 2.64
C ALA A 143 -13.18 1.73 2.11
N GLN A 144 -14.08 2.57 2.62
CA GLN A 144 -14.15 3.99 2.28
C GLN A 144 -12.87 4.75 2.65
N PHE A 145 -12.26 4.42 3.80
CA PHE A 145 -10.98 4.99 4.21
C PHE A 145 -9.82 4.55 3.30
N ILE A 146 -9.79 3.29 2.84
CA ILE A 146 -8.77 2.79 1.91
C ILE A 146 -8.81 3.58 0.59
N ILE A 147 -10.00 3.85 0.04
CA ILE A 147 -10.14 4.71 -1.17
C ILE A 147 -9.49 6.07 -0.93
N ALA A 148 -9.72 6.69 0.23
CA ALA A 148 -9.09 7.97 0.60
C ALA A 148 -7.56 7.86 0.64
N THR A 149 -7.02 6.77 1.19
CA THR A 149 -5.57 6.53 1.24
C THR A 149 -4.95 6.34 -0.14
N ILE A 150 -5.67 5.72 -1.09
CA ILE A 150 -5.22 5.59 -2.48
C ILE A 150 -5.10 6.98 -3.14
N TYR A 151 -6.10 7.85 -2.96
CA TYR A 151 -6.02 9.23 -3.48
C TYR A 151 -4.94 10.07 -2.80
N MET A 152 -4.77 9.91 -1.48
CA MET A 152 -3.68 10.53 -0.72
C MET A 152 -2.31 10.14 -1.27
N ASP A 153 -2.12 8.87 -1.61
CA ASP A 153 -0.86 8.35 -2.15
C ASP A 153 -0.56 8.89 -3.55
N LYS A 154 -1.62 9.11 -4.35
CA LYS A 154 -1.58 9.83 -5.63
C LYS A 154 -1.38 11.35 -5.48
N LYS A 155 -1.32 11.88 -4.25
CA LYS A 155 -1.28 13.32 -3.92
C LYS A 155 -2.51 14.09 -4.43
N ASP A 156 -3.61 13.38 -4.71
CA ASP A 156 -4.90 14.00 -5.01
C ASP A 156 -5.59 14.36 -3.69
N TRP A 157 -5.17 15.49 -3.13
CA TRP A 157 -5.63 15.98 -1.83
C TRP A 157 -7.13 16.28 -1.80
N THR A 158 -7.66 16.75 -2.93
CA THR A 158 -9.10 17.07 -3.05
C THR A 158 -9.94 15.79 -3.03
N ALA A 159 -9.56 14.77 -3.80
CA ALA A 159 -10.26 13.48 -3.77
C ALA A 159 -10.11 12.81 -2.41
N ALA A 160 -8.89 12.77 -1.85
CA ALA A 160 -8.64 12.18 -0.52
C ALA A 160 -9.50 12.85 0.57
N ALA A 161 -9.54 14.19 0.60
CA ALA A 161 -10.36 14.94 1.56
C ALA A 161 -11.85 14.66 1.41
N ARG A 162 -12.34 14.52 0.16
CA ARG A 162 -13.75 14.15 -0.12
C ARG A 162 -14.08 12.77 0.43
N GLU A 163 -13.20 11.79 0.23
CA GLU A 163 -13.43 10.43 0.74
C GLU A 163 -13.39 10.36 2.28
N TRP A 164 -12.45 11.06 2.93
CA TRP A 164 -12.43 11.20 4.39
C TRP A 164 -13.65 11.95 4.93
N GLN A 165 -14.20 12.88 4.17
CA GLN A 165 -15.45 13.56 4.55
C GLN A 165 -16.62 12.59 4.52
N GLN A 166 -16.68 11.71 3.51
CA GLN A 166 -17.70 10.64 3.48
C GLN A 166 -17.57 9.67 4.66
N VAL A 167 -16.35 9.35 5.11
CA VAL A 167 -16.16 8.56 6.34
C VAL A 167 -16.81 9.25 7.54
N GLN A 168 -16.62 10.57 7.67
CA GLN A 168 -17.19 11.33 8.79
C GLN A 168 -18.71 11.44 8.72
N THR A 169 -19.28 11.60 7.53
CA THR A 169 -20.74 11.79 7.40
C THR A 169 -21.50 10.47 7.50
N LYS A 170 -20.99 9.39 6.90
CA LYS A 170 -21.66 8.09 6.88
C LYS A 170 -21.30 7.21 8.08
N TYR A 171 -20.07 7.30 8.58
CA TYR A 171 -19.51 6.39 9.60
C TYR A 171 -19.02 7.14 10.84
N SER A 172 -19.78 8.16 11.27
CA SER A 172 -19.39 9.14 12.30
C SER A 172 -18.97 8.54 13.65
N GLN A 173 -19.55 7.40 14.03
CA GLN A 173 -19.29 6.71 15.30
C GLN A 173 -18.03 5.83 15.27
N THR A 174 -17.37 5.70 14.12
CA THR A 174 -16.22 4.80 13.96
C THR A 174 -14.90 5.51 14.26
N PRO A 175 -13.86 4.79 14.73
CA PRO A 175 -12.53 5.36 14.89
C PRO A 175 -11.99 6.01 13.60
N PHE A 176 -12.39 5.50 12.43
CA PHE A 176 -12.02 6.05 11.12
C PHE A 176 -12.48 7.49 10.92
N ALA A 177 -13.63 7.89 11.46
CA ALA A 177 -14.14 9.27 11.36
C ALA A 177 -13.25 10.26 12.11
N GLY A 178 -12.79 9.90 13.31
CA GLY A 178 -11.89 10.73 14.12
C GLY A 178 -10.56 11.01 13.43
N ILE A 179 -9.93 9.96 12.88
CA ILE A 179 -8.69 10.09 12.11
C ILE A 179 -8.94 10.87 10.81
N SER A 180 -10.02 10.59 10.09
CA SER A 180 -10.38 11.31 8.87
C SER A 180 -10.46 12.82 9.08
N ASN A 181 -11.05 13.29 10.19
CA ASN A 181 -11.11 14.72 10.52
C ASN A 181 -9.71 15.33 10.75
N GLN A 182 -8.81 14.59 11.42
CA GLN A 182 -7.43 15.03 11.61
C GLN A 182 -6.70 15.16 10.27
N LEU A 183 -6.83 14.17 9.38
CA LEU A 183 -6.18 14.16 8.07
C LEU A 183 -6.69 15.30 7.18
N ILE A 184 -7.99 15.57 7.16
CA ILE A 184 -8.55 16.72 6.43
C ILE A 184 -7.97 18.04 6.95
N ARG A 185 -7.86 18.23 8.26
CA ARG A 185 -7.26 19.45 8.83
C ARG A 185 -5.79 19.61 8.44
N MET A 186 -5.03 18.51 8.43
CA MET A 186 -3.63 18.52 7.99
C MET A 186 -3.51 18.92 6.51
N VAL A 187 -4.39 18.39 5.65
CA VAL A 187 -4.42 18.76 4.22
C VAL A 187 -4.78 20.23 4.03
N ARG A 188 -5.87 20.71 4.64
CA ARG A 188 -6.28 22.12 4.54
C ARG A 188 -5.20 23.08 5.03
N HIS A 189 -4.51 22.72 6.12
CA HIS A 189 -3.39 23.51 6.62
C HIS A 189 -2.23 23.53 5.62
N ALA A 190 -1.89 22.39 5.02
CA ALA A 190 -0.83 22.32 4.02
C ALA A 190 -1.17 23.07 2.73
N GLU A 191 -2.44 23.05 2.28
CA GLU A 191 -2.90 23.83 1.13
C GLU A 191 -2.86 25.35 1.38
N SER A 192 -2.96 25.77 2.64
CA SER A 192 -2.81 27.19 3.02
C SER A 192 -1.36 27.69 2.95
N LEU A 193 -0.37 26.78 2.86
CA LEU A 193 1.03 27.17 2.77
C LEU A 193 1.37 27.69 1.37
N PRO A 194 2.20 28.74 1.25
CA PRO A 194 2.52 29.34 -0.04
C PRO A 194 3.28 28.37 -0.95
N ARG A 195 2.74 28.15 -2.15
CA ARG A 195 3.43 27.45 -3.25
C ARG A 195 4.34 28.41 -3.99
N ARG A 196 5.43 27.88 -4.57
CA ARG A 196 6.36 28.66 -5.39
C ARG A 196 6.00 28.52 -6.86
N SER A 197 5.68 29.62 -7.53
CA SER A 197 5.34 29.60 -8.95
C SER A 197 6.61 29.44 -9.81
N PRO A 198 6.72 28.40 -10.66
CA PRO A 198 7.88 28.23 -11.54
C PRO A 198 8.04 29.34 -12.57
N SER A 199 6.94 29.90 -13.07
CA SER A 199 6.97 31.01 -14.03
C SER A 199 7.44 32.29 -13.34
N THR A 200 6.96 32.59 -12.13
CA THR A 200 7.42 33.73 -11.34
C THR A 200 8.91 33.60 -11.00
N ALA A 201 9.36 32.40 -10.62
CA ALA A 201 10.79 32.14 -10.37
C ALA A 201 11.64 32.40 -11.63
N SER A 202 11.17 31.93 -12.79
CA SER A 202 11.86 32.17 -14.06
C SER A 202 11.94 33.66 -14.40
N LEU A 203 10.80 34.37 -14.30
CA LEU A 203 10.69 35.80 -14.59
C LEU A 203 11.64 36.64 -13.73
N LEU A 204 11.73 36.32 -12.43
CA LEU A 204 12.66 37.01 -11.53
C LEU A 204 14.11 36.86 -11.99
N SER A 205 14.51 35.65 -12.41
CA SER A 205 15.87 35.38 -12.90
C SER A 205 16.15 35.96 -14.28
N THR A 206 15.13 36.29 -15.07
CA THR A 206 15.29 37.07 -16.31
C THR A 206 15.76 38.49 -15.99
N PHE A 207 15.20 39.14 -14.98
CA PHE A 207 15.63 40.50 -14.64
C PHE A 207 16.96 40.53 -13.90
N LEU A 208 17.19 39.57 -13.00
CA LEU A 208 18.43 39.49 -12.24
C LEU A 208 18.81 38.03 -11.98
N PRO A 209 19.97 37.55 -12.47
CA PRO A 209 20.37 36.16 -12.35
C PRO A 209 20.33 35.67 -10.91
N GLY A 210 19.77 34.48 -10.69
CA GLY A 210 19.68 33.87 -9.37
C GLY A 210 18.51 34.31 -8.48
N LEU A 211 17.76 35.38 -8.79
CA LEU A 211 16.62 35.80 -7.95
C LEU A 211 15.53 34.74 -7.84
N GLY A 212 15.23 34.02 -8.92
CA GLY A 212 14.27 32.92 -8.91
C GLY A 212 14.68 31.74 -8.02
N GLN A 213 15.99 31.54 -7.85
CA GLN A 213 16.54 30.52 -6.95
C GLN A 213 16.39 30.98 -5.50
N ILE A 214 16.66 32.26 -5.20
CA ILE A 214 16.41 32.88 -3.89
C ILE A 214 14.92 32.81 -3.54
N TYR A 215 14.04 33.14 -4.48
CA TYR A 215 12.58 33.03 -4.31
C TYR A 215 12.15 31.60 -3.94
N SER A 216 12.84 30.60 -4.46
CA SER A 216 12.61 29.18 -4.16
C SER A 216 13.33 28.70 -2.88
N GLY A 217 13.96 29.61 -2.12
CA GLY A 217 14.69 29.32 -0.87
C GLY A 217 16.14 28.84 -1.07
N ARG A 218 16.65 28.84 -2.30
CA ARG A 218 18.03 28.43 -2.65
C ARG A 218 18.96 29.63 -2.70
N TYR A 219 19.24 30.21 -1.54
CA TYR A 219 20.03 31.45 -1.41
C TYR A 219 21.45 31.31 -1.97
N SER A 220 22.16 30.23 -1.61
CA SER A 220 23.53 30.00 -2.08
C SER A 220 23.60 29.90 -3.60
N SER A 221 22.74 29.09 -4.20
CA SER A 221 22.64 28.93 -5.66
C SER A 221 22.34 30.27 -6.35
N GLY A 222 21.43 31.07 -5.78
CA GLY A 222 21.10 32.39 -6.30
C GLY A 222 22.28 33.35 -6.28
N VAL A 223 23.02 33.42 -5.17
CA VAL A 223 24.23 34.25 -5.05
C VAL A 223 25.31 33.80 -6.04
N TYR A 224 25.56 32.49 -6.16
CA TYR A 224 26.52 31.98 -7.15
C TYR A 224 26.14 32.34 -8.58
N SER A 225 24.86 32.22 -8.92
CA SER A 225 24.37 32.56 -10.26
C SER A 225 24.59 34.04 -10.57
N LEU A 226 24.29 34.92 -9.61
CA LEU A 226 24.54 36.35 -9.76
C LEU A 226 26.03 36.66 -9.96
N LEU A 227 26.90 36.09 -9.11
CA LEU A 227 28.33 36.34 -9.16
C LEU A 227 28.97 35.86 -10.47
N ILE A 228 28.63 34.63 -10.90
CA ILE A 228 29.19 34.04 -12.12
C ILE A 228 28.75 34.85 -13.35
N VAL A 229 27.46 35.13 -13.48
CA VAL A 229 26.95 35.89 -14.64
C VAL A 229 27.51 37.31 -14.65
N SER A 230 27.61 37.97 -13.49
CA SER A 230 28.19 39.31 -13.39
C SER A 230 29.68 39.35 -13.73
N ALA A 231 30.45 38.36 -13.27
CA ALA A 231 31.88 38.26 -13.56
C ALA A 231 32.13 38.01 -15.06
N ILE A 232 31.35 37.14 -15.70
CA ILE A 232 31.47 36.88 -17.14
C ILE A 232 31.07 38.12 -17.94
N ALA A 233 29.99 38.79 -17.55
CA ALA A 233 29.56 40.03 -18.20
C ALA A 233 30.64 41.12 -18.10
N ALA A 234 31.22 41.34 -16.90
CA ALA A 234 32.30 42.28 -16.69
C ALA A 234 33.56 41.94 -17.51
N GLY A 235 33.90 40.65 -17.62
CA GLY A 235 34.99 40.19 -18.47
C GLY A 235 34.71 40.45 -19.95
N ALA A 236 33.50 40.16 -20.42
CA ALA A 236 33.09 40.42 -21.80
C ALA A 236 33.14 41.93 -22.13
N THR A 237 32.61 42.79 -21.26
CA THR A 237 32.66 44.25 -21.46
C THR A 237 34.10 44.77 -21.46
N TYR A 238 34.95 44.27 -20.56
CA TYR A 238 36.37 44.63 -20.54
C TYR A 238 37.07 44.32 -21.87
N TYR A 239 36.82 43.14 -22.46
CA TYR A 239 37.41 42.81 -23.77
C TYR A 239 36.82 43.62 -24.92
N ILE A 240 35.54 44.01 -24.84
CA ILE A 240 34.93 44.93 -25.81
C ILE A 240 35.59 46.31 -25.76
N ASP A 241 35.83 46.84 -24.56
CA ASP A 241 36.49 48.15 -24.37
C ASP A 241 37.94 48.17 -24.87
N GLN A 242 38.58 47.00 -24.94
CA GLN A 242 39.92 46.80 -25.51
C GLN A 242 39.90 46.47 -27.01
N GLU A 243 38.74 46.53 -27.67
CA GLU A 243 38.54 46.16 -29.08
C GLU A 243 38.92 44.70 -29.42
N ARG A 244 38.94 43.81 -28.42
CA ARG A 244 39.33 42.39 -28.53
C ARG A 244 38.13 41.46 -28.72
N TYR A 245 37.42 41.66 -29.83
CA TYR A 245 36.19 40.92 -30.13
C TYR A 245 36.38 39.40 -30.27
N GLU A 246 37.58 38.97 -30.67
CA GLU A 246 37.95 37.56 -30.78
C GLU A 246 37.87 36.80 -29.45
N VAL A 247 38.01 37.50 -28.32
CA VAL A 247 37.84 36.95 -26.97
C VAL A 247 36.47 37.29 -26.40
N ALA A 248 35.99 38.51 -26.62
CA ALA A 248 34.71 38.97 -26.07
C ALA A 248 33.51 38.12 -26.55
N ILE A 249 33.49 37.71 -27.82
CA ILE A 249 32.37 36.92 -28.39
C ILE A 249 32.26 35.55 -27.72
N PRO A 250 33.32 34.70 -27.66
CA PRO A 250 33.25 33.42 -26.95
C PRO A 250 32.87 33.57 -25.46
N VAL A 251 33.41 34.58 -24.76
CA VAL A 251 33.09 34.85 -23.35
C VAL A 251 31.61 35.23 -23.19
N GLY A 252 31.08 36.06 -24.10
CA GLY A 252 29.67 36.43 -24.12
C GLY A 252 28.74 35.24 -24.36
N ILE A 253 29.11 34.31 -25.26
CA ILE A 253 28.35 33.07 -25.49
C ILE A 253 28.30 32.20 -24.21
N ILE A 254 29.45 32.07 -23.52
CA ILE A 254 29.51 31.37 -22.23
C ILE A 254 28.62 32.09 -21.20
N GLY A 255 28.67 33.42 -21.14
CA GLY A 255 27.83 34.22 -20.25
C GLY A 255 26.33 34.01 -20.51
N LEU A 256 25.93 34.00 -21.78
CA LEU A 256 24.56 33.72 -22.19
C LEU A 256 24.11 32.32 -21.75
N PHE A 257 24.97 31.31 -21.90
CA PHE A 257 24.70 29.96 -21.43
C PHE A 257 24.45 29.92 -19.91
N PHE A 258 25.33 30.51 -19.11
CA PHE A 258 25.17 30.56 -17.64
C PHE A 258 23.92 31.36 -17.22
N TYR A 259 23.63 32.45 -17.91
CA TYR A 259 22.44 33.25 -17.69
C TYR A 259 21.14 32.46 -17.94
N LEU A 260 21.04 31.78 -19.09
CA LEU A 260 19.89 30.93 -19.42
C LEU A 260 19.77 29.73 -18.45
N SER A 261 20.89 29.14 -18.04
CA SER A 261 20.91 28.09 -17.02
C SER A 261 20.33 28.57 -15.70
N SER A 262 20.65 29.80 -15.26
CA SER A 262 20.11 30.41 -14.04
C SER A 262 18.58 30.51 -14.05
N ILE A 263 18.00 30.87 -15.21
CA ILE A 263 16.55 30.93 -15.40
C ILE A 263 15.93 29.53 -15.33
N TYR A 264 16.51 28.56 -16.04
CA TYR A 264 16.05 27.16 -16.01
C TYR A 264 16.12 26.55 -14.61
N ASP A 265 17.21 26.77 -13.89
CA ASP A 265 17.37 26.29 -12.51
C ASP A 265 16.34 26.90 -11.55
N SER A 266 15.97 28.16 -11.77
CA SER A 266 14.92 28.82 -10.99
C SER A 266 13.56 28.14 -11.15
N TRP A 267 13.19 27.81 -12.39
CA TRP A 267 11.99 27.02 -12.67
C TRP A 267 12.03 25.66 -11.98
N ARG A 268 13.16 24.95 -12.12
CA ARG A 268 13.37 23.61 -11.60
C ARG A 268 13.30 23.59 -10.07
N TYR A 269 13.92 24.56 -9.40
CA TYR A 269 13.90 24.66 -7.93
C TYR A 269 12.52 25.02 -7.39
N ALA A 270 11.76 25.91 -8.04
CA ALA A 270 10.38 26.19 -7.64
C ALA A 270 9.49 24.94 -7.75
N LYS A 271 9.63 24.17 -8.84
CA LYS A 271 8.90 22.89 -9.00
C LYS A 271 9.31 21.86 -7.94
N ALA A 272 10.62 21.71 -7.70
CA ALA A 272 11.15 20.80 -6.70
C ALA A 272 10.68 21.15 -5.28
N PHE A 273 10.63 22.45 -4.94
CA PHE A 273 10.10 22.93 -3.67
C PHE A 273 8.65 22.47 -3.47
N ASN A 274 7.78 22.69 -4.47
CA ASN A 274 6.38 22.28 -4.36
C ASN A 274 6.22 20.76 -4.22
N HIS A 275 6.97 19.96 -4.99
CA HIS A 275 6.92 18.50 -4.88
C HIS A 275 7.41 18.00 -3.53
N GLN A 276 8.51 18.57 -3.02
CA GLN A 276 9.03 18.23 -1.70
C GLN A 276 8.01 18.53 -0.61
N HIS A 277 7.29 19.65 -0.70
CA HIS A 277 6.21 19.98 0.23
C HIS A 277 5.09 18.95 0.20
N GLU A 278 4.65 18.50 -0.99
CA GLU A 278 3.64 17.45 -1.13
C GLU A 278 4.13 16.10 -0.58
N ASP A 279 5.40 15.73 -0.81
CA ASP A 279 5.98 14.49 -0.29
C ASP A 279 6.09 14.49 1.23
N GLN A 280 6.45 15.64 1.81
CA GLN A 280 6.47 15.81 3.27
C GLN A 280 5.06 15.68 3.86
N LEU A 281 4.05 16.28 3.21
CA LEU A 281 2.66 16.12 3.63
C LEU A 281 2.22 14.66 3.59
N ARG A 282 2.43 13.98 2.45
CA ARG A 282 2.12 12.55 2.29
C ARG A 282 2.77 11.71 3.38
N THR A 283 4.04 11.96 3.67
CA THR A 283 4.80 11.23 4.70
C THR A 283 4.21 11.44 6.09
N ARG A 284 3.84 12.69 6.44
CA ARG A 284 3.20 12.98 7.73
C ARG A 284 1.82 12.34 7.85
N LEU A 285 1.02 12.35 6.78
CA LEU A 285 -0.30 11.70 6.77
C LEU A 285 -0.15 10.18 6.94
N ARG A 286 0.74 9.54 6.18
CA ARG A 286 1.06 8.11 6.32
C ARG A 286 1.51 7.76 7.73
N LYS A 287 2.44 8.54 8.29
CA LYS A 287 2.89 8.38 9.67
C LYS A 287 1.72 8.44 10.65
N ARG A 288 0.85 9.44 10.52
CA ARG A 288 -0.32 9.61 11.39
C ARG A 288 -1.29 8.42 11.31
N ILE A 289 -1.50 7.87 10.12
CA ILE A 289 -2.33 6.66 9.95
C ILE A 289 -1.64 5.44 10.57
N SER A 290 -0.33 5.27 10.38
CA SER A 290 0.41 4.13 10.95
C SER A 290 0.49 4.16 12.48
N GLU A 291 0.49 5.34 13.09
CA GLU A 291 0.44 5.54 14.54
C GLU A 291 -0.97 5.37 15.12
N SER A 292 -1.99 5.25 14.26
CA SER A 292 -3.36 5.03 14.70
C SER A 292 -3.64 3.53 14.89
N ASP A 293 -4.52 3.22 15.84
CA ASP A 293 -4.99 1.85 16.09
C ASP A 293 -6.04 1.36 15.08
N LEU A 294 -6.27 2.10 13.99
CA LEU A 294 -7.30 1.77 12.99
C LEU A 294 -7.12 0.40 12.33
N PHE A 295 -5.87 -0.07 12.25
CA PHE A 295 -5.50 -1.30 11.56
C PHE A 295 -4.78 -2.29 12.50
N SER A 296 -4.78 -2.04 13.81
CA SER A 296 -4.04 -2.86 14.78
C SER A 296 -4.82 -4.07 15.31
N ALA A 297 -6.12 -4.21 15.00
CA ALA A 297 -6.92 -5.33 15.48
C ALA A 297 -8.03 -5.74 14.48
N SER A 298 -7.82 -6.84 13.75
CA SER A 298 -8.90 -7.78 13.42
C SER A 298 -8.30 -9.12 13.03
N ASP A 299 -8.73 -10.18 13.72
CA ASP A 299 -8.47 -11.59 13.40
C ASP A 299 -9.20 -11.96 12.08
N PRO A 300 -8.65 -12.84 11.21
CA PRO A 300 -7.38 -13.58 11.32
C PRO A 300 -6.14 -12.67 11.05
N PRO A 301 -4.89 -13.12 11.33
CA PRO A 301 -3.77 -12.30 11.79
C PRO A 301 -3.47 -11.15 10.83
N PRO A 302 -2.94 -10.03 11.38
CA PRO A 302 -2.71 -8.84 10.60
C PRO A 302 -1.82 -9.17 9.42
N ILE A 303 -2.35 -8.89 8.22
CA ILE A 303 -1.52 -8.47 7.09
C ILE A 303 -0.46 -7.57 7.68
N ASP A 304 0.82 -7.90 7.46
CA ASP A 304 1.93 -7.07 7.92
C ASP A 304 1.53 -5.61 7.66
N ARG A 305 1.58 -4.76 8.70
CA ARG A 305 1.18 -3.36 8.60
C ARG A 305 1.91 -2.67 7.44
N THR A 306 3.05 -3.23 7.02
CA THR A 306 3.75 -2.84 5.82
C THR A 306 2.97 -3.08 4.52
N LEU A 307 2.21 -4.15 4.37
CA LEU A 307 1.57 -4.49 3.10
C LEU A 307 0.41 -3.53 2.76
N VAL A 308 -0.44 -3.17 3.72
CA VAL A 308 -1.59 -2.25 3.47
C VAL A 308 -1.16 -0.82 3.15
N PHE A 309 -0.01 -0.37 3.68
CA PHE A 309 0.48 1.01 3.54
C PHE A 309 1.72 1.16 2.64
N PHE A 310 2.45 0.08 2.38
CA PHE A 310 3.77 0.09 1.72
C PHE A 310 3.81 -0.76 0.44
N ALA A 311 2.65 -1.09 -0.15
CA ALA A 311 2.54 -1.59 -1.53
C ALA A 311 3.04 -0.59 -2.61
N THR A 312 3.71 0.50 -2.21
CA THR A 312 4.40 1.45 -3.11
C THR A 312 5.91 1.46 -2.83
N ARG A 313 6.53 0.29 -2.88
CA ARG A 313 7.98 0.15 -3.13
C ARG A 313 8.22 -0.92 -4.18
N PHE A 314 8.00 -0.54 -5.44
CA PHE A 314 8.81 -0.93 -6.58
C PHE A 314 8.74 0.22 -7.59
#